data_AF-A0A3R6YR47-F1
#
_entry.id   AF-A0A3R6YR47-F1
#
_cell.length_a   1.000
_cell.length_b   1.000
_cell.length_c   1.000
_cell.angle_alpha   90.00
_cell.angle_beta   90.00
_cell.angle_gamma   90.00
#
_symmetry.space_group_name_H-M   'P 1'
#
loop_
_entity.id
_entity.type
_entity.pdbx_description
1 polymer ?
#
loop_
_entity_poly.entity_id
_entity_poly.type
_entity_poly.pdbx_seq_one_letter_code
_entity_poly.pdbx_strand_id
1 'polypeptide(L)'
;MTVKELKAYLDKYPDGEEIRFIVADIKNRIGWPNYQIGIIGITDASAPVICLELHDSKPFDEAMIRAVEEDEKKAEVWKNHFRERFDKVN
;
A
#
# COMPACT_ATOMS: atom_id res chain seq x y z
N MET A 1 9.99 -1.68 1.15
CA MET A 1 9.92 -3.15 1.26
C MET A 1 11.08 -3.75 0.47
N THR A 2 11.87 -4.64 1.09
CA THR A 2 12.92 -5.43 0.44
C THR A 2 12.35 -6.77 -0.06
N VAL A 3 13.09 -7.50 -0.90
CA VAL A 3 12.68 -8.86 -1.35
C VAL A 3 12.45 -9.80 -0.16
N LYS A 4 13.30 -9.72 0.88
CA LYS A 4 13.15 -10.52 2.10
C LYS A 4 11.84 -10.22 2.82
N GLU A 5 11.51 -8.93 2.95
CA GLU A 5 10.27 -8.49 3.60
C GLU A 5 9.03 -8.90 2.79
N LEU A 6 9.09 -8.79 1.45
CA LEU A 6 8.00 -9.22 0.58
C LEU A 6 7.77 -10.73 0.69
N LYS A 7 8.83 -11.55 0.65
CA LYS A 7 8.73 -13.00 0.84
C LYS A 7 8.10 -13.35 2.19
N ALA A 8 8.61 -12.77 3.29
CA ALA A 8 8.05 -13.01 4.62
C ALA A 8 6.58 -12.57 4.77
N TYR A 9 6.14 -11.58 3.99
CA TYR A 9 4.73 -11.19 3.92
C TYR A 9 3.90 -12.22 3.14
N LEU A 10 4.40 -12.67 1.98
CA LEU A 10 3.71 -13.61 1.09
C LEU A 10 3.67 -15.04 1.65
N ASP A 11 4.66 -15.47 2.45
CA ASP A 11 4.71 -16.79 3.14
C ASP A 11 3.49 -17.06 4.05
N LYS A 12 2.68 -16.02 4.34
CA LYS A 12 1.45 -16.13 5.13
C LYS A 12 0.25 -16.61 4.31
N TYR A 13 0.39 -16.69 2.99
CA TYR A 13 -0.67 -17.05 2.05
C TYR A 13 -0.28 -18.31 1.28
N PRO A 14 -1.25 -19.13 0.81
CA PRO A 14 -0.95 -20.31 -0.01
C PRO A 14 -0.29 -19.93 -1.34
N ASP A 15 0.66 -20.74 -1.82
CA ASP A 15 1.35 -20.52 -3.10
C ASP A 15 0.40 -20.43 -4.32
N GLY A 16 -0.77 -21.05 -4.23
CA GLY A 16 -1.80 -21.01 -5.28
C GLY A 16 -2.72 -19.79 -5.25
N GLU A 17 -2.58 -18.91 -4.26
CA GLU A 17 -3.39 -17.71 -4.12
C GLU A 17 -2.93 -16.63 -5.11
N GLU A 18 -3.86 -16.02 -5.84
CA GLU A 18 -3.54 -14.93 -6.76
C GLU A 18 -3.18 -13.65 -6.01
N ILE A 19 -2.04 -13.05 -6.34
CA ILE A 19 -1.69 -11.72 -5.84
C ILE A 19 -2.52 -10.67 -6.58
N ARG A 20 -3.22 -9.81 -5.82
CA ARG A 20 -3.97 -8.67 -6.34
C ARG A 20 -3.31 -7.37 -5.93
N PHE A 21 -3.19 -6.44 -6.88
CA PHE A 21 -2.68 -5.11 -6.64
C PHE A 21 -3.83 -4.10 -6.70
N ILE A 22 -3.75 -3.09 -5.85
CA ILE A 22 -4.62 -1.91 -5.95
C ILE A 22 -3.68 -0.73 -5.97
N VAL A 23 -3.78 0.08 -7.02
CA VAL A 23 -3.08 1.36 -7.09
C VAL A 23 -4.02 2.43 -6.61
N ALA A 24 -3.52 3.34 -5.80
CA ALA A 24 -4.35 4.29 -5.08
C ALA A 24 -3.63 5.63 -4.96
N ASP A 25 -4.30 6.70 -5.39
CA ASP A 25 -4.01 8.06 -4.92
C ASP A 25 -4.80 8.26 -3.63
N ILE A 26 -4.13 7.97 -2.52
CA ILE A 26 -4.71 8.06 -1.18
C ILE A 26 -5.20 9.48 -0.90
N LYS A 27 -4.45 10.51 -1.30
CA LYS A 27 -4.78 11.90 -0.98
C LYS A 27 -6.08 12.33 -1.65
N ASN A 28 -6.27 11.94 -2.91
CA ASN A 28 -7.45 12.30 -3.69
C ASN A 28 -8.56 11.25 -3.61
N ARG A 29 -8.38 10.18 -2.84
CA ARG A 29 -9.34 9.07 -2.66
C ARG A 29 -9.74 8.44 -4.00
N ILE A 30 -8.76 8.25 -4.88
CA ILE A 30 -8.92 7.66 -6.21
C ILE A 30 -8.14 6.34 -6.25
N GLY A 31 -8.77 5.29 -6.75
CA GLY A 31 -8.20 3.96 -6.91
C GLY A 31 -8.27 3.44 -8.34
N TRP A 32 -7.30 2.62 -8.68
CA TRP A 32 -7.30 1.73 -9.83
C TRP A 32 -7.43 0.32 -9.28
N PRO A 33 -8.63 -0.25 -9.27
CA PRO A 33 -8.82 -1.63 -8.89
C PRO A 33 -8.15 -2.56 -9.89
N ASN A 34 -7.90 -3.79 -9.45
CA ASN A 34 -7.11 -4.80 -10.15
C ASN A 34 -7.52 -5.02 -11.63
N TYR A 35 -8.82 -4.92 -11.96
CA TYR A 35 -9.31 -5.08 -13.33
C TYR A 35 -8.95 -3.89 -14.27
N GLN A 36 -8.36 -2.82 -13.73
CA GLN A 36 -7.88 -1.64 -14.46
C GLN A 36 -6.35 -1.53 -14.41
N ILE A 37 -5.67 -2.62 -14.01
CA ILE A 37 -4.22 -2.69 -13.89
C ILE A 37 -3.68 -3.82 -14.77
N GLY A 38 -2.81 -3.49 -15.73
CA GLY A 38 -1.93 -4.45 -16.38
C GLY A 38 -0.67 -4.68 -15.55
N ILE A 39 -0.24 -5.93 -15.37
CA ILE A 39 0.93 -6.27 -14.53
C ILE A 39 1.96 -7.01 -15.38
N ILE A 40 3.20 -6.51 -15.38
CA ILE A 40 4.34 -7.17 -16.03
C ILE A 40 5.51 -7.18 -15.05
N GLY A 41 6.05 -8.37 -14.79
CA GLY A 41 7.33 -8.52 -14.09
C GLY A 41 8.49 -8.39 -15.07
N ILE A 42 9.46 -7.52 -14.79
CA ILE A 42 10.69 -7.40 -15.59
C ILE A 42 11.77 -8.28 -14.96
N THR A 43 12.17 -9.33 -15.66
CA THR A 43 13.16 -10.31 -15.20
C THR A 43 14.60 -9.89 -15.49
N ASP A 44 14.81 -9.05 -16.51
CA ASP A 44 16.15 -8.69 -17.01
C ASP A 44 16.65 -7.35 -16.46
N ALA A 45 15.98 -6.82 -15.43
CA ALA A 45 16.42 -5.62 -14.74
C ALA A 45 17.45 -5.94 -13.66
N SER A 46 18.31 -4.97 -13.32
CA SER A 46 19.30 -5.09 -12.24
C SER A 46 18.69 -5.23 -10.83
N ALA A 47 17.37 -5.08 -10.73
CA ALA A 47 16.56 -5.25 -9.53
C ALA A 47 15.20 -5.83 -9.92
N PRO A 48 14.48 -6.51 -9.00
CA PRO A 48 13.13 -6.99 -9.27
C PRO A 48 12.18 -5.80 -9.44
N VAL A 49 11.58 -5.68 -10.64
CA VAL A 49 10.64 -4.61 -10.99
C VAL A 49 9.32 -5.22 -11.40
N ILE A 50 8.23 -4.70 -10.84
CA ILE A 50 6.85 -4.97 -11.27
C ILE A 50 6.32 -3.68 -11.87
N CYS A 51 6.00 -3.71 -13.15
CA CYS A 51 5.37 -2.60 -13.85
C CYS A 51 3.85 -2.72 -13.76
N LEU A 52 3.20 -1.60 -13.44
CA LEU A 52 1.74 -1.47 -13.35
C LEU A 52 1.29 -0.47 -14.42
N GLU A 53 0.57 -0.97 -15.43
CA GLU A 53 -0.11 -0.12 -16.41
C GLU A 53 -1.48 0.27 -15.85
N LEU A 54 -1.78 1.57 -15.79
CA LEU A 54 -3.04 2.07 -15.24
C LEU A 54 -3.99 2.47 -16.37
N HIS A 55 -5.21 1.96 -16.31
CA HIS A 55 -6.32 2.40 -17.17
C HIS A 55 -7.19 3.45 -16.43
N ASP A 56 -8.51 3.42 -16.62
CA ASP A 56 -9.42 4.39 -16.00
C ASP A 56 -9.38 4.30 -14.47
N SER A 57 -9.47 5.46 -13.82
CA SER A 57 -9.52 5.56 -12.36
C SER A 57 -10.96 5.58 -11.85
N LYS A 58 -11.15 5.20 -10.57
CA LYS A 58 -12.44 5.29 -9.89
C LYS A 58 -12.30 5.87 -8.48
N PRO A 59 -13.34 6.54 -7.95
CA PRO A 59 -13.35 6.91 -6.54
C PRO A 59 -13.24 5.67 -5.64
N PHE A 60 -12.65 5.83 -4.46
CA PHE A 60 -12.67 4.78 -3.43
C PHE A 60 -14.11 4.43 -3.02
N ASP A 61 -14.30 3.16 -2.65
CA ASP A 61 -15.50 2.73 -1.94
C ASP A 61 -15.43 3.11 -0.45
N GLU A 62 -16.56 2.99 0.25
CA GLU A 62 -16.64 3.35 1.68
C GLU A 62 -15.68 2.55 2.57
N ALA A 63 -15.40 1.29 2.23
CA ALA A 63 -14.52 0.45 3.02
C ALA A 63 -13.06 0.91 2.91
N MET A 64 -12.63 1.25 1.69
CA MET A 64 -11.32 1.82 1.41
C MET A 64 -11.14 3.18 2.08
N ILE A 65 -12.17 4.04 2.05
CA ILE A 65 -12.14 5.33 2.76
C ILE A 65 -11.93 5.11 4.26
N ARG A 66 -12.70 4.22 4.89
CA ARG A 66 -12.57 3.93 6.34
C ARG A 66 -11.18 3.39 6.70
N ALA A 67 -10.64 2.47 5.90
CA ALA A 67 -9.30 1.93 6.13
C ALA A 67 -8.22 3.03 6.10
N VAL A 68 -8.31 3.95 5.13
CA VAL A 68 -7.39 5.08 5.03
C VAL A 68 -7.52 6.03 6.23
N GLU A 69 -8.74 6.33 6.67
CA GLU A 69 -8.96 7.19 7.84
C GLU A 69 -8.44 6.57 9.14
N GLU A 70 -8.54 5.25 9.31
CA GLU A 70 -7.99 4.56 10.47
C GLU A 70 -6.45 4.62 10.50
N ASP A 71 -5.81 4.44 9.35
CA ASP A 71 -4.36 4.54 9.25
C ASP A 71 -3.86 5.98 9.44
N GLU A 72 -4.58 6.98 8.89
CA GLU A 72 -4.31 8.39 9.15
C GLU A 72 -4.44 8.73 10.65
N LYS A 73 -5.49 8.24 11.32
CA LYS A 73 -5.65 8.40 12.79
C LYS A 73 -4.53 7.75 13.58
N LYS A 74 -4.12 6.53 13.22
CA LYS A 74 -2.99 5.84 13.87
C LYS A 74 -1.69 6.63 13.69
N ALA A 75 -1.43 7.13 12.48
CA ALA A 75 -0.25 7.94 12.21
C ALA A 75 -0.25 9.24 13.03
N GLU A 76 -1.41 9.88 13.20
CA GLU A 76 -1.54 11.13 13.95
C GLU A 76 -1.42 10.92 15.47
N VAL A 77 -2.01 9.84 16.01
CA VAL A 77 -1.80 9.42 17.40
C VAL A 77 -0.32 9.16 17.67
N TRP A 78 0.37 8.51 16.73
CA TRP A 78 1.80 8.23 16.86
C TRP A 78 2.63 9.52 16.84
N LYS A 79 2.36 10.46 15.93
CA LYS A 79 3.02 11.78 15.91
C LYS A 79 2.83 12.55 17.21
N ASN A 80 1.60 12.58 17.74
CA ASN A 80 1.30 13.28 19.00
C ASN A 80 1.99 12.61 20.21
N HIS A 81 1.99 11.27 20.27
CA HIS A 81 2.67 10.52 21.32
C HIS A 81 4.19 10.78 21.34
N PHE A 82 4.82 10.87 20.16
CA PHE A 82 6.23 11.21 20.06
C PHE A 82 6.51 12.66 20.46
N ARG A 83 5.68 13.62 20.00
CA ARG A 83 5.81 15.04 20.37
C ARG A 83 5.75 15.26 21.89
N GLU A 84 4.75 14.71 22.56
CA GLU A 84 4.62 14.81 24.03
C GLU A 84 5.80 14.18 24.79
N ARG A 85 6.43 13.17 24.21
CA ARG A 85 7.59 12.50 24.80
C ARG A 85 8.88 13.32 24.63
N PHE A 86 9.00 14.09 23.56
CA PHE A 86 10.12 15.04 23.37
C PHE A 86 9.97 16.29 24.23
N ASP A 87 8.75 16.82 24.38
CA ASP A 87 8.49 18.02 25.19
C ASP A 87 8.66 17.79 26.70
N LYS A 88 8.58 16.54 27.18
CA LYS A 88 8.83 16.17 28.60
C LYS A 88 10.31 15.95 28.96
N VAL A 89 11.21 15.99 27.98
CA VAL A 89 12.65 15.74 28.17
C VAL A 89 13.49 17.03 28.10
N ASN A 90 12.85 18.18 27.79
CA ASN A 90 13.40 19.53 27.94
C ASN A 90 12.77 20.25 29.14
#